data_AF-A0A819K5Z8-F1
#
_entry.id   AF-A0A819K5Z8-F1
#
_cell.length_a   1.000
_cell.length_b   1.000
_cell.length_c   1.000
_cell.angle_alpha   90.00
_cell.angle_beta   90.00
_cell.angle_gamma   90.00
#
_symmetry.space_group_name_H-M   'P 1'
#
loop_
_entity.id
_entity.type
_entity.pdbx_description
1 polymer ?
#
loop_
_entity_poly.entity_id
_entity_poly.type
_entity_poly.pdbx_seq_one_letter_code
_entity_poly.pdbx_strand_id
1 'polypeptide(L)'
;VIILVLCATPITAQKLYSYATMFIIKDQLRTSIDNLISQITIEISYINNSATFYIYSLTSKKFRTEVRRVFSSLFTGQICKTNTVRPISIPVQFNSNSNKITVYNDYQCKPLKT
;
A
#
# COMPACT_ATOMS: atom_id res chain seq x y z
N VAL A 1 -10.93 12.66 9.12
CA VAL A 1 -10.49 13.27 10.41
C VAL A 1 -11.55 13.12 11.49
N ILE A 2 -12.79 13.54 11.26
CA ILE A 2 -13.89 13.41 12.26
C ILE A 2 -14.06 11.97 12.75
N ILE A 3 -14.10 10.98 11.85
CA ILE A 3 -14.20 9.55 12.20
C ILE A 3 -13.03 9.10 13.09
N LEU A 4 -11.80 9.55 12.79
CA LEU A 4 -10.60 9.19 13.56
C LEU A 4 -10.68 9.72 14.99
N VAL A 5 -11.13 10.97 15.14
CA VAL A 5 -11.28 11.63 16.44
C VAL A 5 -12.38 10.94 17.26
N LEU A 6 -13.55 10.68 16.66
CA LEU A 6 -14.67 10.02 17.33
C LEU A 6 -14.30 8.61 17.82
N CYS A 7 -13.48 7.87 17.09
CA CYS A 7 -13.02 6.56 17.52
C CYS A 7 -11.88 6.62 18.56
N ALA A 8 -11.03 7.65 18.54
CA ALA A 8 -9.91 7.76 19.47
C ALA A 8 -10.33 8.23 20.89
N THR A 9 -11.37 9.05 20.99
CA THR A 9 -11.90 9.55 22.26
C THR A 9 -12.32 8.46 23.25
N PRO A 10 -13.20 7.49 22.90
CA PRO A 10 -13.61 6.43 23.83
C PRO A 10 -12.44 5.55 24.26
N ILE A 11 -11.46 5.31 23.38
CA ILE A 11 -10.25 4.54 23.70
C ILE A 11 -9.42 5.24 24.79
N THR A 12 -9.25 6.55 24.65
CA THR A 12 -8.45 7.34 25.60
C THR A 12 -9.20 7.49 26.93
N ALA A 13 -10.51 7.73 26.87
CA ALA A 13 -11.36 7.84 28.05
C ALA A 13 -11.39 6.55 28.86
N GLN A 14 -11.51 5.39 28.21
CA GLN A 14 -11.49 4.09 28.89
C GLN A 14 -10.17 3.85 29.61
N LYS A 15 -9.02 4.10 28.94
CA LYS A 15 -7.69 3.95 29.57
C LYS A 15 -7.52 4.86 30.78
N LEU A 16 -7.96 6.11 30.68
CA LEU A 16 -7.90 7.07 31.76
C LEU A 16 -8.77 6.62 32.95
N TYR A 17 -10.00 6.18 32.66
CA TYR A 17 -10.91 5.64 33.67
C TYR A 17 -10.34 4.38 34.35
N SER A 18 -9.77 3.44 33.59
CA SER A 18 -9.12 2.25 34.16
C SER A 18 -7.96 2.62 35.07
N TYR A 19 -7.14 3.60 34.69
CA TYR A 19 -6.03 4.07 35.51
C TYR A 19 -6.51 4.76 36.80
N ALA A 20 -7.50 5.66 36.68
CA ALA A 20 -8.06 6.38 37.81
C ALA A 20 -8.77 5.46 38.83
N THR A 21 -9.32 4.33 38.36
CA THR A 21 -10.08 3.39 39.19
C THR A 21 -9.30 2.13 39.58
N MET A 22 -7.99 2.08 39.35
CA MET A 22 -7.16 0.89 39.58
C MET A 22 -7.14 0.44 41.04
N PHE A 23 -7.24 1.37 42.00
CA PHE A 23 -7.21 1.08 43.43
C PHE A 23 -8.61 0.98 44.08
N ILE A 24 -9.67 1.15 43.28
CA ILE A 24 -11.05 1.08 43.78
C ILE A 24 -11.49 -0.38 43.74
N ILE A 25 -11.96 -0.91 44.87
CA ILE A 25 -12.58 -2.23 44.92
C ILE A 25 -13.90 -2.17 44.15
N LYS A 26 -14.05 -3.04 43.15
CA LYS A 26 -15.23 -3.09 42.27
C LYS A 26 -16.04 -4.33 42.56
N ASP A 27 -17.35 -4.16 42.64
CA ASP A 27 -18.26 -5.31 42.68
C ASP A 27 -18.22 -6.08 41.36
N GLN A 28 -18.67 -7.34 41.40
CA GLN A 28 -18.64 -8.24 40.25
C GLN A 28 -19.40 -7.67 39.04
N LEU A 29 -20.56 -7.05 39.27
CA LEU A 29 -21.33 -6.37 38.22
C LEU A 29 -20.53 -5.24 37.56
N ARG A 30 -19.85 -4.41 38.37
CA ARG A 30 -19.07 -3.27 37.86
C ARG A 30 -17.85 -3.74 37.07
N THR A 31 -17.21 -4.82 37.51
CA THR A 31 -16.12 -5.47 36.78
C THR A 31 -16.60 -6.01 35.42
N SER A 32 -17.78 -6.64 35.36
CA SER A 32 -18.36 -7.11 34.11
C SER A 32 -18.67 -5.96 33.14
N ILE A 33 -19.21 -4.84 33.63
CA ILE A 33 -19.47 -3.64 32.83
C ILE A 33 -18.15 -3.07 32.28
N ASP A 34 -17.13 -2.91 33.12
CA ASP A 34 -15.83 -2.39 32.71
C ASP A 34 -15.19 -3.28 31.62
N ASN A 35 -15.31 -4.60 31.74
CA ASN A 35 -14.83 -5.56 30.75
C ASN A 35 -15.59 -5.44 29.42
N LEU A 36 -16.93 -5.28 29.46
CA LEU A 36 -17.72 -5.07 28.26
C LEU A 36 -17.33 -3.78 27.54
N ILE A 37 -17.19 -2.67 28.28
CA ILE A 37 -16.74 -1.39 27.71
C ILE A 37 -15.34 -1.54 27.12
N SER A 38 -14.45 -2.29 27.77
CA SER A 38 -13.12 -2.59 27.25
C SER A 38 -13.18 -3.34 25.91
N GLN A 39 -14.05 -4.35 25.78
CA GLN A 39 -14.21 -5.08 24.51
C GLN A 39 -14.75 -4.18 23.40
N ILE A 40 -15.80 -3.40 23.69
CA ILE A 40 -16.37 -2.44 22.73
C ILE A 40 -15.29 -1.46 22.24
N THR A 41 -14.44 -1.00 23.15
CA THR A 41 -13.34 -0.08 22.85
C THR A 41 -12.29 -0.70 21.92
N ILE A 42 -11.98 -1.98 22.11
CA ILE A 42 -11.07 -2.74 21.24
C ILE A 42 -11.67 -2.88 19.83
N GLU A 43 -12.95 -3.24 19.73
CA GLU A 43 -13.64 -3.35 18.44
C GLU A 43 -13.66 -2.01 17.68
N ILE A 44 -13.96 -0.91 18.37
CA ILE A 44 -13.89 0.44 17.80
C ILE A 44 -12.48 0.75 17.29
N SER A 45 -11.44 0.31 18.01
CA SER A 45 -10.06 0.49 17.57
C SER A 45 -9.75 -0.28 16.28
N TYR A 46 -10.25 -1.51 16.12
CA TYR A 46 -10.10 -2.26 14.88
C TYR A 46 -10.81 -1.58 13.71
N ILE A 47 -12.07 -1.17 13.91
CA ILE A 47 -12.84 -0.43 12.91
C ILE A 47 -12.12 0.86 12.52
N ASN A 48 -11.57 1.60 13.47
CA ASN A 48 -10.83 2.83 13.20
C ASN A 48 -9.60 2.59 12.33
N ASN A 49 -8.82 1.55 12.63
CA ASN A 49 -7.64 1.18 11.84
C ASN A 49 -8.03 0.78 10.40
N SER A 50 -9.09 -0.02 10.24
CA SER A 50 -9.61 -0.39 8.93
C SER A 50 -10.14 0.82 8.16
N ALA A 51 -10.93 1.68 8.80
CA ALA A 51 -11.47 2.90 8.21
C ALA A 51 -10.35 3.86 7.80
N THR A 52 -9.28 3.97 8.60
CA THR A 52 -8.09 4.77 8.30
C THR A 52 -7.48 4.35 6.97
N PHE A 53 -7.31 3.03 6.76
CA PHE A 53 -6.80 2.49 5.50
C PHE A 53 -7.69 2.88 4.30
N TYR A 54 -9.01 2.75 4.41
CA TYR A 54 -9.93 3.14 3.34
C TYR A 54 -9.93 4.64 3.08
N ILE A 55 -9.92 5.46 4.13
CA ILE A 55 -9.86 6.93 4.01
C ILE A 55 -8.59 7.34 3.27
N TYR A 56 -7.42 6.80 3.65
CA TYR A 56 -6.18 7.10 2.94
C TYR A 56 -6.16 6.56 1.51
N SER A 57 -6.71 5.36 1.28
CA SER A 57 -6.86 4.78 -0.06
C SER A 57 -7.71 5.64 -0.99
N LEU A 58 -8.81 6.22 -0.50
CA LEU A 58 -9.71 7.02 -1.32
C LEU A 58 -9.22 8.47 -1.47
N THR A 59 -8.72 9.06 -0.39
CA THR A 59 -8.42 10.50 -0.33
C THR A 59 -7.02 10.82 -0.86
N SER A 60 -6.02 9.96 -0.63
CA SER A 60 -4.64 10.26 -0.95
C SER A 60 -4.21 9.66 -2.29
N LYS A 61 -3.92 10.52 -3.29
CA LYS A 61 -3.28 10.09 -4.54
C LYS A 61 -1.90 9.48 -4.28
N LYS A 62 -1.11 10.06 -3.38
CA LYS A 62 0.24 9.58 -3.02
C LYS A 62 0.18 8.17 -2.45
N PHE A 63 -0.74 7.92 -1.52
CA PHE A 63 -0.93 6.59 -0.92
C PHE A 63 -1.31 5.54 -1.97
N ARG A 64 -2.25 5.86 -2.87
CA ARG A 64 -2.62 4.97 -3.99
C ARG A 64 -1.43 4.62 -4.89
N THR A 65 -0.57 5.58 -5.21
CA THR A 65 0.63 5.35 -6.01
C THR A 65 1.61 4.42 -5.30
N GLU A 66 1.83 4.61 -3.99
CA GLU A 66 2.71 3.74 -3.19
C GLU A 66 2.15 2.32 -3.07
N VAL A 67 0.86 2.17 -2.75
CA VAL A 67 0.20 0.85 -2.68
C VAL A 67 0.31 0.16 -4.03
N ARG A 68 0.02 0.86 -5.14
CA ARG A 68 0.16 0.30 -6.49
C ARG A 68 1.61 -0.10 -6.78
N ARG A 69 2.61 0.65 -6.32
CA ARG A 69 4.03 0.30 -6.48
C ARG A 69 4.38 -0.98 -5.71
N VAL A 70 3.96 -1.10 -4.46
CA VAL A 70 4.20 -2.28 -3.62
C VAL A 70 3.53 -3.52 -4.22
N PHE A 71 2.23 -3.43 -4.55
CA PHE A 71 1.52 -4.51 -5.22
C PHE A 71 2.13 -4.83 -6.58
N SER A 72 2.46 -3.83 -7.39
CA SER A 72 3.18 -4.07 -8.64
C SER A 72 4.47 -4.81 -8.36
N SER A 73 5.33 -4.40 -7.44
CA SER A 73 6.60 -5.09 -7.17
C SER A 73 6.43 -6.55 -6.72
N LEU A 74 5.37 -6.85 -5.95
CA LEU A 74 5.05 -8.21 -5.50
C LEU A 74 4.53 -9.08 -6.66
N PHE A 75 3.80 -8.50 -7.61
CA PHE A 75 3.23 -9.22 -8.76
C PHE A 75 4.10 -9.14 -10.05
N THR A 76 5.05 -8.20 -10.14
CA THR A 76 5.94 -8.00 -11.31
C THR A 76 7.36 -8.53 -11.09
N GLY A 77 7.63 -9.26 -10.00
CA GLY A 77 8.82 -10.09 -9.87
C GLY A 77 9.01 -11.12 -11.01
N GLN A 78 8.00 -11.32 -11.87
CA GLN A 78 8.06 -12.14 -13.08
C GLN A 78 7.36 -11.52 -14.31
N ILE A 79 7.24 -10.19 -14.39
CA ILE A 79 7.00 -9.58 -15.70
C ILE A 79 8.28 -8.85 -16.03
N CYS A 80 9.24 -9.62 -16.56
CA CYS A 80 10.19 -9.10 -17.53
C CYS A 80 9.41 -8.09 -18.36
N LYS A 81 9.83 -6.83 -18.35
CA LYS A 81 9.42 -5.91 -19.40
C LYS A 81 9.75 -6.65 -20.69
N THR A 82 8.78 -7.33 -21.28
CA THR A 82 8.77 -7.54 -22.69
C THR A 82 8.78 -6.12 -23.18
N ASN A 83 9.96 -5.66 -23.59
CA ASN A 83 10.02 -4.66 -24.62
C ASN A 83 9.01 -5.19 -25.62
N THR A 84 7.83 -4.58 -25.67
CA THR A 84 7.06 -4.55 -26.90
C THR A 84 8.06 -3.96 -27.87
N VAL A 85 8.79 -4.86 -28.52
CA VAL A 85 9.55 -4.62 -29.71
C VAL A 85 8.47 -4.07 -30.62
N ARG A 86 8.32 -2.74 -30.62
CA ARG A 86 7.75 -2.09 -31.78
C ARG A 86 8.56 -2.68 -32.93
N PRO A 87 7.94 -3.32 -33.92
CA PRO A 87 8.70 -3.75 -35.07
C PRO A 87 9.46 -2.52 -35.55
N ILE A 88 10.78 -2.55 -35.38
CA ILE A 88 11.65 -1.55 -35.94
C ILE A 88 11.42 -1.71 -37.43
N SER A 89 10.69 -0.78 -38.03
CA SER A 89 10.67 -0.64 -39.48
C SER A 89 12.10 -0.27 -39.86
N ILE A 90 12.91 -1.30 -40.14
CA ILE A 90 14.25 -1.14 -40.68
C ILE A 90 14.07 -0.43 -42.01
N PRO A 91 14.55 0.81 -42.20
CA PRO A 91 14.54 1.40 -43.52
C PRO A 91 15.54 0.61 -44.37
N VAL A 92 15.03 -0.34 -45.15
CA VAL A 92 15.84 -1.04 -46.16
C VAL A 92 16.07 -0.04 -47.29
N GLN A 93 17.23 0.62 -47.28
CA GLN A 93 17.68 1.35 -48.46
C GLN A 93 18.23 0.35 -49.48
N PHE A 94 17.46 0.11 -50.53
CA PHE A 94 17.96 -0.59 -51.72
C PHE A 94 18.91 0.34 -52.48
N ASN A 95 20.21 0.11 -52.34
CA ASN A 95 21.19 0.75 -53.19
C ASN A 95 21.29 -0.06 -54.49
N SER A 96 20.71 0.45 -55.58
CA SER A 96 20.59 -0.23 -56.88
C SER A 96 21.93 -0.57 -57.56
N ASN A 97 23.06 -0.11 -57.01
CA ASN A 97 24.38 -0.25 -57.64
C ASN A 97 25.35 -1.18 -56.88
N SER A 98 24.91 -1.91 -55.85
CA SER A 98 25.74 -2.96 -55.26
C SER A 98 24.89 -4.10 -54.69
N ASN A 99 25.18 -5.34 -55.11
CA ASN A 99 24.58 -6.57 -54.59
C ASN A 99 25.10 -6.90 -53.17
N LYS A 100 25.07 -5.95 -52.24
CA LYS A 100 25.40 -6.19 -50.83
C LYS A 100 24.34 -5.54 -49.94
N ILE A 101 23.63 -6.39 -49.19
CA ILE A 101 22.72 -6.00 -48.13
C ILE A 101 23.55 -5.87 -46.85
N THR A 102 23.71 -4.65 -46.34
CA THR A 102 24.36 -4.41 -45.04
C THR A 102 23.29 -4.29 -43.96
N VAL A 103 23.22 -5.28 -43.07
CA VAL A 103 22.32 -5.27 -41.90
C VAL A 103 23.09 -4.71 -40.70
N TYR A 104 22.69 -3.55 -40.18
CA TYR A 104 23.21 -3.02 -38.92
C TYR A 104 22.49 -3.68 -37.75
N ASN A 105 23.18 -4.59 -37.05
CA ASN A 105 22.72 -5.15 -35.78
C ASN A 105 23.23 -4.29 -34.62
N ASP A 106 22.41 -3.34 -34.18
CA ASP A 106 22.75 -2.43 -33.08
C ASP A 106 22.25 -2.95 -31.72
N TYR A 107 22.54 -4.23 -31.43
CA TYR A 107 22.28 -4.84 -30.11
C TYR A 107 23.56 -4.87 -29.29
N GLN A 108 24.00 -3.71 -28.80
CA GLN A 108 24.99 -3.62 -27.74
C GLN A 108 24.29 -3.61 -26.37
N CYS A 109 24.14 -4.79 -25.77
CA CYS A 109 23.82 -4.91 -24.34
C CYS A 109 25.02 -4.39 -23.53
N LYS A 110 24.96 -3.17 -23.00
CA LYS A 110 25.91 -2.72 -21.98
C LYS A 110 25.52 -3.32 -20.62
N PRO A 111 26.41 -4.03 -19.92
CA PRO A 111 26.16 -4.41 -18.53
C PRO A 111 26.15 -3.14 -17.64
N LEU A 112 25.16 -3.05 -16.76
CA LEU A 112 25.14 -2.07 -15.67
C LEU A 112 26.38 -2.34 -14.79
N LYS A 113 27.30 -1.38 -14.73
CA LYS A 113 28.37 -1.39 -13.72
C LYS A 113 27.73 -1.08 -12.36
N THR A 114 27.92 -2.00 -11.41
CA THR A 114 27.76 -1.80 -9.97
C THR A 114 28.74 -0.76 -9.44
#